data_AF-A0A7X1LTC4-F1
#
_entry.id   AF-A0A7X1LTC4-F1
#
_cell.length_a   1.000
_cell.length_b   1.000
_cell.length_c   1.000
_cell.angle_alpha   90.00
_cell.angle_beta   90.00
_cell.angle_gamma   90.00
#
_symmetry.space_group_name_H-M   'P 1'
#
loop_
_entity.id
_entity.type
_entity.pdbx_description
1 polymer ?
#
loop_
_entity_poly.entity_id
_entity_poly.type
_entity_poly.pdbx_seq_one_letter_code
_entity_poly.pdbx_strand_id
1 'polypeptide(L)'
;MTQTVTITDEMPDEWVADVVAAVERRGWTVQDAHESAIIVQLGTRETAVLDADSGSVLVIGWTEQHGIDWGLSSDAGATVNEAQSMTEEAAPEAIAAAVDRLMLAGRPDAHLVQHAMPATAASAACTCETVQPCGGIITDAECPDHGARRAPQMWWHWEGPTCALA
;
A
#
# COMPACT_ATOMS: atom_id res chain seq x y z
N MET A 1 -10.28 21.61 -31.88
CA MET A 1 -9.32 22.61 -31.36
C MET A 1 -8.34 21.83 -30.50
N THR A 2 -7.12 21.63 -30.98
CA THR A 2 -6.09 20.87 -30.26
C THR A 2 -5.49 21.82 -29.24
N GLN A 3 -5.76 21.58 -27.96
CA GLN A 3 -5.20 22.36 -26.87
C GLN A 3 -3.76 21.88 -26.66
N THR A 4 -2.80 22.74 -26.96
CA THR A 4 -1.40 22.52 -26.59
C THR A 4 -1.29 22.75 -25.10
N VAL A 5 -1.11 21.67 -24.35
CA VAL A 5 -0.85 21.66 -22.91
C VAL A 5 0.65 21.93 -22.74
N THR A 6 1.01 22.97 -22.00
CA THR A 6 2.40 23.36 -21.75
C THR A 6 2.86 22.64 -20.50
N ILE A 7 3.57 21.52 -20.66
CA ILE A 7 4.09 20.79 -19.52
C ILE A 7 5.04 21.70 -18.73
N THR A 8 4.64 22.03 -17.51
CA THR A 8 5.55 22.45 -16.44
C THR A 8 6.25 21.17 -15.94
N ASP A 9 7.20 20.69 -16.76
CA ASP A 9 7.70 19.29 -16.89
C ASP A 9 8.69 18.82 -15.79
N GLU A 10 9.06 19.70 -14.86
CA GLU A 10 10.15 19.44 -13.89
C GLU A 10 9.65 19.59 -12.44
N MET A 11 9.72 18.49 -11.70
CA MET A 11 9.48 18.42 -10.26
C MET A 11 10.63 19.11 -9.51
N PRO A 12 10.37 19.95 -8.49
CA PRO A 12 11.43 20.63 -7.76
C PRO A 12 12.38 19.64 -7.08
N ASP A 13 13.69 19.84 -7.21
CA ASP A 13 14.73 18.96 -6.63
C ASP A 13 14.53 18.66 -5.14
N GLU A 14 14.19 19.69 -4.35
CA GLU A 14 13.94 19.53 -2.91
C GLU A 14 12.72 18.64 -2.64
N TRP A 15 11.68 18.77 -3.46
CA TRP A 15 10.49 17.93 -3.36
C TRP A 15 10.78 16.49 -3.76
N VAL A 16 11.55 16.28 -4.83
CA VAL A 16 11.98 14.93 -5.26
C VAL A 16 12.79 14.26 -4.14
N ALA A 17 13.75 14.98 -3.55
CA ALA A 17 14.56 14.48 -2.45
C ALA A 17 13.71 14.11 -1.22
N ASP A 18 12.73 14.94 -0.87
CA ASP A 18 11.83 14.67 0.26
C ASP A 18 10.92 13.45 0.02
N VAL A 19 10.41 13.28 -1.21
CA VAL A 19 9.60 12.10 -1.58
C VAL A 19 10.46 10.84 -1.53
N VAL A 20 11.67 10.86 -2.09
CA VAL A 20 12.62 9.73 -2.03
C VAL A 20 12.89 9.34 -0.58
N ALA A 21 13.24 10.31 0.27
CA ALA A 21 13.50 10.05 1.68
C ALA A 21 12.26 9.50 2.43
N ALA A 22 11.05 9.92 2.06
CA ALA A 22 9.82 9.39 2.65
C ALA A 22 9.52 7.95 2.19
N VAL A 23 9.73 7.63 0.91
CA VAL A 23 9.57 6.28 0.35
C VAL A 23 10.59 5.31 0.96
N GLU A 24 11.86 5.72 1.05
CA GLU A 24 12.93 4.90 1.65
C GLU A 24 12.73 4.65 3.15
N ARG A 25 12.22 5.64 3.90
CA ARG A 25 11.89 5.45 5.33
C ARG A 25 10.81 4.38 5.57
N ARG A 26 9.99 4.09 4.56
CA ARG A 26 9.01 2.99 4.60
C ARG A 26 9.58 1.63 4.20
N GLY A 27 10.85 1.60 3.79
CA GLY A 27 11.58 0.37 3.45
C GLY A 27 11.60 0.03 1.95
N TRP A 28 11.14 0.94 1.09
CA TRP A 28 11.14 0.74 -0.36
C TRP A 28 12.42 1.32 -0.98
N THR A 29 13.02 0.60 -1.92
CA THR A 29 14.27 1.03 -2.57
C THR A 29 13.96 1.91 -3.78
N VAL A 30 14.43 3.16 -3.76
CA VAL A 30 14.44 4.03 -4.94
C VAL A 30 15.67 3.69 -5.78
N GLN A 31 15.46 3.30 -7.03
CA GLN A 31 16.51 2.97 -7.98
C GLN A 31 17.09 4.21 -8.64
N ASP A 32 16.23 5.17 -8.98
CA ASP A 32 16.60 6.43 -9.63
C ASP A 32 15.56 7.50 -9.32
N ALA A 33 15.96 8.76 -9.34
CA ALA A 33 15.07 9.89 -9.14
C ALA A 33 15.61 11.12 -9.86
N HIS A 34 14.77 11.70 -10.71
CA HIS A 34 15.05 12.90 -11.49
C HIS A 34 13.83 13.84 -11.45
N GLU A 35 14.01 15.05 -11.98
CA GLU A 35 12.98 16.07 -12.13
C GLU A 35 11.73 15.57 -12.91
N SER A 36 11.82 14.47 -13.66
CA SER A 36 10.68 13.92 -14.41
C SER A 36 10.05 12.67 -13.80
N ALA A 37 10.78 11.90 -12.97
CA ALA A 37 10.27 10.67 -12.40
C ALA A 37 11.07 10.16 -11.18
N ILE A 38 10.39 9.42 -10.30
CA ILE A 38 10.99 8.62 -9.24
C ILE A 38 10.73 7.15 -9.55
N ILE A 39 11.79 6.35 -9.59
CA ILE A 39 11.76 4.94 -9.96
C ILE A 39 11.99 4.11 -8.70
N VAL A 40 11.01 3.29 -8.34
CA VAL A 40 11.03 2.41 -7.17
C VAL A 40 11.17 0.97 -7.63
N GLN A 41 12.12 0.26 -7.04
CA GLN A 41 12.37 -1.15 -7.35
C GLN A 41 11.23 -2.03 -6.83
N LEU A 42 10.79 -2.98 -7.65
CA LEU A 42 9.85 -4.03 -7.23
C LEU A 42 10.61 -5.27 -6.77
N GLY A 43 10.24 -5.81 -5.62
CA GLY A 43 10.61 -7.16 -5.21
C GLY A 43 9.60 -8.19 -5.73
N THR A 44 9.86 -9.48 -5.46
CA THR A 44 9.01 -10.57 -5.96
C THR A 44 7.55 -10.46 -5.52
N ARG A 45 7.31 -10.00 -4.29
CA ARG A 45 5.96 -9.83 -3.76
C ARG A 45 5.25 -8.70 -4.48
N GLU A 46 5.91 -7.56 -4.63
CA GLU A 46 5.35 -6.34 -5.20
C GLU A 46 5.07 -6.53 -6.69
N THR A 47 5.97 -7.22 -7.41
CA THR A 47 5.73 -7.67 -8.79
C THR A 47 4.43 -8.48 -8.88
N ALA A 48 4.18 -9.41 -7.96
CA ALA A 48 2.96 -10.21 -7.98
C ALA A 48 1.71 -9.40 -7.57
N VAL A 49 1.83 -8.50 -6.61
CA VAL A 49 0.73 -7.64 -6.13
C VAL A 49 0.27 -6.68 -7.23
N LEU A 50 1.20 -6.13 -8.00
CA LEU A 50 0.94 -5.16 -9.07
C LEU A 50 0.70 -5.82 -10.44
N ASP A 51 0.72 -7.16 -10.52
CA ASP A 51 0.65 -7.94 -11.76
C ASP A 51 1.68 -7.47 -12.81
N ALA A 52 2.90 -7.17 -12.34
CA ALA A 52 3.98 -6.64 -13.16
C ALA A 52 4.80 -7.77 -13.79
N ASP A 53 5.42 -7.50 -14.93
CA ASP A 53 6.41 -8.41 -15.51
C ASP A 53 7.67 -8.48 -14.63
N SER A 54 8.35 -9.63 -14.63
CA SER A 54 9.61 -9.79 -13.91
C SER A 54 10.65 -8.76 -14.36
N GLY A 55 11.21 -8.03 -13.40
CA GLY A 55 12.20 -6.97 -13.66
C GLY A 55 11.58 -5.60 -13.93
N SER A 56 10.26 -5.47 -13.88
CA SER A 56 9.59 -4.17 -13.93
C SER A 56 9.89 -3.32 -12.70
N VAL A 57 9.76 -2.02 -12.86
CA VAL A 57 9.87 -1.01 -11.82
C VAL A 57 8.57 -0.23 -11.69
N LEU A 58 8.30 0.30 -10.50
CA LEU A 58 7.25 1.29 -10.28
C LEU A 58 7.82 2.66 -10.61
N VAL A 59 7.13 3.41 -11.47
CA VAL A 59 7.48 4.77 -11.82
C VAL A 59 6.44 5.70 -11.24
N ILE A 60 6.89 6.76 -10.59
CA ILE A 60 6.07 7.83 -10.02
C ILE A 60 6.45 9.10 -10.78
N GLY A 61 5.46 9.82 -11.28
CA GLY A 61 5.67 11.06 -12.02
C GLY A 61 4.57 12.07 -11.74
N TRP A 62 4.79 13.28 -12.21
CA TRP A 62 3.78 14.33 -12.20
C TRP A 62 3.14 14.41 -13.59
N THR A 63 1.80 14.44 -13.67
CA THR A 63 1.11 14.86 -14.89
C THR A 63 0.20 16.06 -14.63
N GLU A 64 0.10 16.96 -15.59
CA GLU A 64 -0.75 18.15 -15.45
C GLU A 64 -2.24 17.83 -15.35
N GLN A 65 -2.63 16.61 -15.74
CA GLN A 65 -4.02 16.19 -15.79
C GLN A 65 -4.51 15.64 -14.45
N HIS A 66 -3.63 15.04 -13.66
CA HIS A 66 -4.01 14.26 -12.47
C HIS A 66 -3.15 14.55 -11.22
N GLY A 67 -2.14 15.42 -11.33
CA GLY A 67 -1.21 15.69 -10.24
C GLY A 67 -0.13 14.61 -10.21
N ILE A 68 -0.16 13.72 -9.22
CA ILE A 68 0.81 12.63 -9.10
C ILE A 68 0.23 11.34 -9.67
N ASP A 69 0.94 10.77 -10.64
CA ASP A 69 0.59 9.54 -11.32
C ASP A 69 1.64 8.45 -11.10
N TRP A 70 1.26 7.22 -11.39
CA TRP A 70 2.11 6.06 -11.33
C TRP A 70 1.89 5.10 -12.48
N GLY A 71 2.89 4.27 -12.75
CA GLY A 71 2.72 3.13 -13.63
C GLY A 71 3.88 2.17 -13.56
N LEU A 72 3.78 1.10 -14.32
CA LEU A 72 4.81 0.08 -14.42
C LEU A 72 5.63 0.27 -15.68
N SER A 73 6.93 0.06 -15.56
CA SER A 73 7.86 0.08 -16.68
C SER A 73 8.69 -1.21 -16.67
N SER A 74 8.74 -1.90 -17.80
CA SER A 74 9.60 -3.06 -18.03
C SER A 74 10.97 -2.69 -18.62
N ASP A 75 11.18 -1.42 -18.95
CA ASP A 75 12.41 -0.86 -19.53
C ASP A 75 13.13 0.09 -18.57
N ALA A 76 13.12 -0.26 -17.27
CA ALA A 76 13.81 0.45 -16.19
C ALA A 76 13.42 1.93 -16.05
N GLY A 77 12.15 2.24 -16.32
CA GLY A 77 11.55 3.57 -16.18
C GLY A 77 11.57 4.41 -17.44
N ALA A 78 12.06 3.90 -18.58
CA ALA A 78 12.12 4.69 -19.81
C ALA A 78 10.74 4.94 -20.43
N THR A 79 9.80 4.00 -20.29
CA THR A 79 8.42 4.17 -20.75
C THR A 79 7.38 3.65 -19.77
N VAL A 80 6.28 4.41 -19.62
CA VAL A 80 5.08 4.02 -18.89
C VAL A 80 3.90 4.12 -19.87
N ASN A 81 3.34 2.97 -20.26
CA ASN A 81 2.30 2.93 -21.30
C ASN A 81 0.89 3.25 -20.76
N GLU A 82 0.65 2.97 -19.48
CA GLU A 82 -0.67 3.13 -18.83
C GLU A 82 -0.48 3.77 -17.45
N ALA A 83 -0.19 5.08 -17.44
CA ALA A 83 -0.13 5.84 -16.20
C ALA A 83 -1.52 5.97 -15.57
N GLN A 84 -1.57 5.84 -14.25
CA GLN A 84 -2.77 5.89 -13.43
C GLN A 84 -2.62 6.95 -12.35
N SER A 85 -3.72 7.62 -12.00
CA SER A 85 -3.70 8.59 -10.92
C SER A 85 -3.34 7.94 -9.59
N MET A 86 -2.42 8.56 -8.84
CA MET A 86 -2.01 8.14 -7.50
C MET A 86 -2.68 8.98 -6.43
N THR A 87 -2.52 10.30 -6.50
CA THR A 87 -3.07 11.26 -5.54
C THR A 87 -2.97 12.69 -6.07
N GLU A 88 -3.92 13.54 -5.65
CA GLU A 88 -3.84 15.00 -5.87
C GLU A 88 -3.03 15.70 -4.75
N GLU A 89 -2.69 15.00 -3.66
CA GLU A 89 -1.94 15.57 -2.54
C GLU A 89 -0.43 15.51 -2.80
N ALA A 90 0.18 16.68 -3.03
CA ALA A 90 1.62 16.79 -3.31
C ALA A 90 2.53 16.70 -2.06
N ALA A 91 1.98 16.39 -0.88
CA ALA A 91 2.79 16.26 0.33
C ALA A 91 3.65 14.98 0.26
N PRO A 92 4.98 15.04 0.50
CA PRO A 92 5.86 13.86 0.37
C PRO A 92 5.41 12.64 1.18
N GLU A 93 4.90 12.85 2.39
CA GLU A 93 4.39 11.76 3.25
C GLU A 93 3.11 11.12 2.71
N ALA A 94 2.25 11.88 2.02
CA ALA A 94 1.03 11.38 1.40
C ALA A 94 1.36 10.49 0.18
N ILE A 95 2.33 10.93 -0.63
CA ILE A 95 2.85 10.16 -1.77
C ILE A 95 3.51 8.88 -1.28
N ALA A 96 4.39 8.95 -0.28
CA ALA A 96 4.99 7.77 0.31
C ALA A 96 3.95 6.80 0.90
N ALA A 97 2.85 7.31 1.46
CA ALA A 97 1.73 6.48 1.90
C ALA A 97 1.00 5.78 0.75
N ALA A 98 0.83 6.46 -0.38
CA ALA A 98 0.21 5.88 -1.57
C ALA A 98 1.12 4.82 -2.21
N VAL A 99 2.43 5.07 -2.30
CA VAL A 99 3.43 4.08 -2.73
C VAL A 99 3.39 2.83 -1.85
N ASP A 100 3.38 3.02 -0.53
CA ASP A 100 3.31 1.91 0.42
C ASP A 100 2.06 1.06 0.23
N ARG A 101 0.90 1.68 0.00
CA ARG A 101 -0.34 0.96 -0.31
C ARG A 101 -0.29 0.28 -1.68
N LEU A 102 0.32 0.89 -2.70
CA LEU A 102 0.54 0.24 -4.00
C LEU A 102 1.36 -1.03 -3.84
N MET A 103 2.49 -0.94 -3.13
CA MET A 103 3.41 -2.06 -2.93
C MET A 103 2.78 -3.19 -2.12
N LEU A 104 1.94 -2.86 -1.13
CA LEU A 104 1.31 -3.85 -0.26
C LEU A 104 0.01 -4.45 -0.81
N ALA A 105 -0.78 -3.66 -1.52
CA ALA A 105 -2.18 -3.96 -1.84
C ALA A 105 -2.60 -3.69 -3.30
N GLY A 106 -1.67 -3.23 -4.15
CA GLY A 106 -1.91 -3.02 -5.58
C GLY A 106 -2.77 -1.80 -5.91
N ARG A 107 -2.95 -0.88 -4.95
CA ARG A 107 -3.76 0.34 -5.11
C ARG A 107 -3.22 1.49 -4.26
N PRO A 108 -3.32 2.75 -4.73
CA PRO A 108 -2.77 3.90 -4.00
C PRO A 108 -3.72 4.40 -2.90
N ASP A 109 -5.01 4.11 -3.01
CA ASP A 109 -6.05 4.58 -2.08
C ASP A 109 -6.22 3.66 -0.87
N ALA A 110 -6.52 4.29 0.27
CA ALA A 110 -7.00 3.55 1.43
C ALA A 110 -8.39 2.99 1.13
N HIS A 111 -8.53 1.67 1.17
CA HIS A 111 -9.82 1.01 0.98
C HIS A 111 -10.38 0.53 2.31
N LEU A 112 -11.71 0.58 2.42
CA LEU A 112 -12.42 -0.06 3.52
C LEU A 112 -12.41 -1.57 3.29
N VAL A 113 -11.43 -2.27 3.86
CA VAL A 113 -11.50 -3.73 3.94
C VAL A 113 -12.33 -4.10 5.17
N GLN A 114 -13.62 -4.28 4.96
CA GLN A 114 -14.50 -4.88 5.97
C GLN A 114 -14.12 -6.35 6.16
N HIS A 115 -13.27 -6.61 7.14
CA HIS A 115 -12.99 -7.97 7.59
C HIS A 115 -13.10 -8.07 9.10
N ALA A 116 -13.42 -9.28 9.55
CA ALA A 116 -13.52 -9.61 10.96
C ALA A 116 -12.14 -9.70 11.58
N MET A 117 -11.79 -8.79 12.49
CA MET A 117 -10.68 -9.05 13.40
C MET A 117 -11.16 -9.90 14.58
N PRO A 118 -10.45 -10.98 14.94
CA PRO A 118 -10.67 -11.62 16.23
C PRO A 118 -10.24 -10.66 17.35
N ALA A 119 -11.01 -10.63 18.44
CA ALA A 119 -10.60 -9.90 19.64
C ALA A 119 -9.24 -10.42 20.12
N THR A 120 -8.25 -9.55 20.22
CA THR A 120 -6.86 -9.90 20.59
C THR A 120 -6.67 -10.16 22.08
N ALA A 121 -7.71 -9.96 22.89
CA ALA A 121 -7.69 -10.24 24.33
C ALA A 121 -8.60 -11.43 24.63
N ALA A 122 -8.02 -12.48 25.24
CA ALA A 122 -8.80 -13.52 25.89
C ALA A 122 -9.73 -12.88 26.93
N SER A 123 -10.99 -13.29 26.98
CA SER A 123 -11.86 -12.85 28.07
C SER A 123 -11.27 -13.31 29.40
N ALA A 124 -11.49 -12.55 30.48
CA ALA A 124 -11.04 -12.93 31.82
C ALA A 124 -11.65 -14.28 32.31
N ALA A 125 -12.64 -14.82 31.59
CA ALA A 125 -13.26 -16.12 31.85
C ALA A 125 -12.55 -17.29 31.14
N CYS A 126 -11.67 -17.02 30.17
CA CYS A 126 -10.97 -18.07 29.42
C CYS A 126 -9.70 -18.52 30.15
N THR A 127 -9.62 -19.80 30.52
CA THR A 127 -8.51 -20.41 31.28
C THR A 127 -7.69 -21.43 30.49
N CYS A 128 -7.94 -21.57 29.19
CA CYS A 128 -7.29 -22.56 28.33
C CYS A 128 -5.82 -22.17 28.05
N GLU A 129 -4.88 -23.10 28.23
CA GLU A 129 -3.44 -22.85 28.02
C GLU A 129 -3.04 -22.57 26.55
N THR A 130 -3.94 -22.82 25.59
CA THR A 130 -3.66 -22.80 24.14
C THR A 130 -4.26 -21.61 23.38
N VAL A 131 -4.72 -20.56 24.06
CA VAL A 131 -5.24 -19.36 23.37
C VAL A 131 -4.11 -18.69 22.57
N GLN A 132 -4.16 -18.81 21.23
CA GLN A 132 -3.22 -18.15 20.32
C GLN A 132 -3.86 -16.86 19.78
N PRO A 133 -3.24 -15.67 19.96
CA PRO A 133 -3.81 -14.38 19.57
C PRO A 133 -3.79 -14.08 18.05
N CYS A 134 -3.48 -15.05 17.19
CA CYS A 134 -3.48 -14.86 15.75
C CYS A 134 -3.82 -16.18 15.05
N GLY A 135 -4.92 -16.21 14.28
CA GLY A 135 -5.38 -17.42 13.59
C GLY A 135 -6.88 -17.53 13.36
N GLY A 136 -7.68 -16.55 13.81
CA GLY A 136 -9.13 -16.53 13.51
C GLY A 136 -9.98 -17.54 14.31
N ILE A 137 -9.46 -18.05 15.44
CA ILE A 137 -10.23 -18.90 16.35
C ILE A 137 -10.35 -18.18 17.69
N ILE A 138 -11.55 -17.65 17.99
CA ILE A 138 -11.88 -17.08 19.30
C ILE A 138 -12.50 -18.18 20.15
N THR A 139 -12.02 -18.35 21.36
CA THR A 139 -12.63 -19.24 22.35
C THR A 139 -13.94 -18.62 22.87
N ASP A 140 -15.02 -19.39 22.78
CA ASP A 140 -16.28 -19.07 23.45
C ASP A 140 -16.02 -18.86 24.96
N ALA A 141 -16.80 -18.01 25.62
CA ALA A 141 -16.66 -17.74 27.05
C ALA A 141 -16.99 -18.98 27.91
N GLU A 142 -17.63 -19.98 27.30
CA GLU A 142 -18.00 -21.24 27.94
C GLU A 142 -17.38 -22.41 27.17
N CYS A 143 -16.13 -22.75 27.50
CA CYS A 143 -15.57 -24.10 27.31
C CYS A 143 -16.65 -25.18 27.63
N PRO A 144 -16.83 -26.29 26.86
CA PRO A 144 -15.87 -27.04 26.05
C PRO A 144 -16.34 -27.38 24.61
N ASP A 145 -15.42 -27.78 23.72
CA ASP A 145 -15.71 -28.40 22.41
C ASP A 145 -16.54 -27.56 21.39
N HIS A 146 -15.97 -26.47 20.87
CA HIS A 146 -16.34 -25.82 19.59
C HIS A 146 -17.85 -25.66 19.30
N GLY A 147 -18.63 -25.25 20.30
CA GLY A 147 -20.08 -25.10 20.24
C GLY A 147 -20.54 -23.97 19.31
N ALA A 148 -21.38 -24.32 18.34
CA ALA A 148 -21.82 -23.46 17.25
C ALA A 148 -22.75 -22.31 17.70
N ARG A 149 -22.19 -21.10 17.86
CA ARG A 149 -22.95 -19.84 17.70
C ARG A 149 -22.17 -18.83 16.87
N ARG A 150 -22.81 -18.37 15.79
CA ARG A 150 -22.35 -17.22 14.99
C ARG A 150 -22.62 -15.93 15.78
N ALA A 151 -21.80 -15.64 16.78
CA ALA A 151 -21.71 -14.30 17.34
C ALA A 151 -20.27 -13.99 17.80
N PRO A 152 -19.26 -14.09 16.93
CA PRO A 152 -17.97 -13.48 17.22
C PRO A 152 -18.20 -11.97 17.37
N GLN A 153 -17.71 -11.38 18.45
CA GLN A 153 -17.61 -9.92 18.55
C GLN A 153 -16.55 -9.48 17.55
N MET A 154 -16.95 -9.35 16.28
CA MET A 154 -16.10 -8.86 15.20
C MET A 154 -16.13 -7.34 15.27
N TRP A 155 -14.96 -6.73 15.24
CA TRP A 155 -14.84 -5.28 15.11
C TRP A 155 -14.34 -4.95 13.71
N TRP A 156 -14.84 -3.85 13.16
CA TRP A 156 -14.42 -3.33 11.87
C TRP A 156 -13.27 -2.36 12.10
N HIS A 157 -12.18 -2.50 11.36
CA HIS A 157 -11.05 -1.58 11.40
C HIS A 157 -10.63 -1.17 10.00
N TRP A 158 -9.91 -0.05 9.92
CA TRP A 158 -9.34 0.46 8.68
C TRP A 158 -8.07 -0.32 8.33
N GLU A 159 -7.82 -0.55 7.04
CA GLU A 159 -6.56 -1.14 6.58
C GLU A 159 -5.38 -0.27 7.08
N GLY A 160 -4.46 -0.90 7.80
CA GLY A 160 -3.29 -0.27 8.38
C GLY A 160 -2.15 -1.27 8.53
N PRO A 161 -0.94 -0.84 8.95
CA PRO A 161 0.26 -1.69 9.02
C PRO A 161 0.11 -2.95 9.89
N THR A 162 -0.90 -2.99 10.76
CA THR A 162 -1.28 -4.17 11.56
C THR A 162 -1.95 -5.29 10.74
N CYS A 163 -2.40 -5.04 9.51
CA CYS A 163 -2.97 -6.06 8.63
C CYS A 163 -1.91 -6.93 7.93
N ALA A 164 -0.65 -6.50 7.88
CA ALA A 164 0.41 -7.18 7.13
C ALA A 164 1.06 -8.36 7.89
N LEU A 165 0.59 -8.65 9.10
CA LEU A 165 1.03 -9.79 9.91
C LEU A 165 -0.15 -10.75 10.12
N ALA A 166 -0.46 -11.52 9.09
CA ALA A 166 -1.31 -12.71 9.19
C ALA A 166 -0.74 -13.81 8.30
#